data_AF-A0A4R5N856-F1
#
_entry.id   AF-A0A4R5N856-F1
#
_cell.length_a   1.000
_cell.length_b   1.000
_cell.length_c   1.000
_cell.angle_alpha   90.00
_cell.angle_beta   90.00
_cell.angle_gamma   90.00
#
_symmetry.space_group_name_H-M   'P 1'
#
loop_
_entity.id
_entity.type
_entity.pdbx_description
1 polymer ?
#
loop_
_entity_poly.entity_id
_entity_poly.type
_entity_poly.pdbx_seq_one_letter_code
_entity_poly.pdbx_strand_id
1 'polypeptide(L)'
;MSKKNQVIIAIVGTLVALGITAINILNTNEVDGMKLDSKLLPMILIVGLLSTFIFTLVSALINKLFIWLSQLGQEEAQSVTFMTSWYATIVSQLPVMIINVFAIIVLNLYKADNGIAAIIGGVVSAILFTFILRQNNTITKRTQIIYVIIMVILTLALNFKVFMGQ
;
A
#
# COMPACT_ATOMS: atom_id res chain seq x y z
N MET A 1 20.16 8.93 4.31
CA MET A 1 19.82 7.87 5.29
C MET A 1 20.58 6.60 4.93
N SER A 2 21.09 5.83 5.90
CA SER A 2 21.86 4.61 5.58
C SER A 2 20.94 3.48 5.09
N LYS A 3 21.47 2.57 4.26
CA LYS A 3 20.74 1.37 3.80
C LYS A 3 20.27 0.49 4.96
N LYS A 4 21.09 0.39 6.03
CA LYS A 4 20.74 -0.33 7.26
C LYS A 4 19.48 0.24 7.91
N ASN A 5 19.38 1.57 8.01
CA ASN A 5 18.20 2.21 8.60
C ASN A 5 16.97 2.01 7.73
N GLN A 6 17.11 1.98 6.40
CA GLN A 6 15.97 1.75 5.49
C GLN A 6 15.37 0.36 5.71
N VAL A 7 16.23 -0.66 5.86
CA VAL A 7 15.81 -2.03 6.14
C VAL A 7 15.13 -2.14 7.51
N ILE A 8 15.70 -1.53 8.55
CA ILE A 8 15.09 -1.55 9.90
C ILE A 8 13.70 -0.90 9.87
N ILE A 9 13.56 0.27 9.24
CA ILE A 9 12.26 0.93 9.12
C ILE A 9 11.30 0.10 8.27
N ALA A 10 11.78 -0.57 7.22
CA ALA A 10 10.93 -1.44 6.40
C ALA A 10 10.35 -2.61 7.21
N ILE A 11 11.18 -3.27 8.03
CA ILE A 11 10.77 -4.34 8.93
C ILE A 11 9.79 -3.83 9.98
N VAL A 12 10.14 -2.77 10.70
CA VAL A 12 9.29 -2.18 11.74
C VAL A 12 7.95 -1.72 11.16
N GLY A 13 7.97 -1.05 10.01
CA GLY A 13 6.76 -0.61 9.32
C GLY A 13 5.87 -1.78 8.89
N THR A 14 6.47 -2.88 8.44
CA THR A 14 5.72 -4.09 8.08
C THR A 14 5.06 -4.70 9.31
N LEU A 15 5.76 -4.75 10.45
CA LEU A 15 5.18 -5.20 11.73
C LEU A 15 4.01 -4.30 12.18
N VAL A 16 4.12 -2.99 11.98
CA VAL A 16 3.02 -2.05 12.27
C VAL A 16 1.82 -2.31 11.36
N ALA A 17 2.04 -2.52 10.06
CA ALA A 17 0.96 -2.86 9.12
C ALA A 17 0.25 -4.18 9.48
N LEU A 18 1.02 -5.17 9.96
CA LEU A 18 0.47 -6.42 10.50
C LEU A 18 -0.36 -6.17 11.76
N GLY A 19 0.12 -5.35 12.71
CA GLY A 19 -0.64 -4.97 13.90
C GLY A 19 -1.94 -4.25 13.56
N ILE A 20 -1.91 -3.32 12.59
CA ILE A 20 -3.11 -2.64 12.07
C ILE A 20 -4.11 -3.65 11.51
N THR A 21 -3.63 -4.63 10.75
CA THR A 21 -4.49 -5.67 10.16
C THR A 21 -5.13 -6.54 11.24
N ALA A 22 -4.38 -6.93 12.27
CA ALA A 22 -4.93 -7.67 13.40
C ALA A 22 -6.04 -6.88 14.11
N ILE A 23 -5.82 -5.58 14.36
CA ILE A 23 -6.82 -4.70 14.98
C ILE A 23 -8.09 -4.63 14.12
N ASN A 24 -7.94 -4.49 12.79
CA ASN A 24 -9.10 -4.47 11.89
C ASN A 24 -9.88 -5.78 11.97
N ILE A 25 -9.19 -6.93 11.86
CA ILE A 25 -9.82 -8.26 11.92
C ILE A 25 -10.56 -8.46 13.25
N LEU A 26 -9.92 -8.12 14.38
CA LEU A 26 -10.51 -8.26 15.72
C LEU A 26 -11.72 -7.36 15.96
N ASN A 27 -11.82 -6.23 15.27
CA ASN A 27 -12.96 -5.32 15.38
C ASN A 27 -14.09 -5.65 14.40
N THR A 28 -13.85 -6.50 13.40
CA THR A 28 -14.91 -7.04 12.53
C THR A 28 -15.60 -8.22 13.19
N ASN A 29 -16.91 -8.07 13.46
CA ASN A 29 -17.75 -9.16 13.98
C ASN A 29 -18.37 -10.02 12.85
N GLU A 30 -18.26 -9.57 11.60
CA GLU A 30 -18.82 -10.21 10.42
C GLU A 30 -17.86 -10.07 9.22
N VAL A 31 -17.74 -11.13 8.41
CA VAL A 31 -17.05 -11.13 7.11
C VAL A 31 -18.04 -11.69 6.09
N ASP A 32 -18.30 -10.95 5.01
CA ASP A 32 -19.31 -11.29 4.00
C ASP A 32 -20.71 -11.60 4.57
N GLY A 33 -21.10 -10.88 5.64
CA GLY A 33 -22.39 -11.06 6.32
C GLY A 33 -22.49 -12.32 7.20
N MET A 34 -21.43 -13.12 7.31
CA MET A 34 -21.35 -14.24 8.24
C MET A 34 -20.72 -13.79 9.56
N LYS A 35 -21.41 -14.06 10.67
CA LYS A 35 -20.86 -13.88 12.01
C LYS A 35 -19.64 -14.77 12.19
N LEU A 36 -18.54 -14.20 12.67
CA LEU A 36 -17.34 -14.96 12.96
C LEU A 36 -17.58 -15.92 14.13
N ASP A 37 -17.35 -17.22 13.91
CA ASP A 37 -17.20 -18.18 15.00
C ASP A 37 -15.87 -17.89 15.73
N SER A 38 -15.91 -17.80 17.05
CA SER A 38 -14.73 -17.58 17.90
C SER A 38 -13.68 -18.68 17.73
N LYS A 39 -14.07 -19.88 17.28
CA LYS A 39 -13.15 -20.97 16.93
C LYS A 39 -12.37 -20.73 15.64
N LEU A 40 -12.91 -19.95 14.70
CA LEU A 40 -12.27 -19.64 13.42
C LEU A 40 -11.41 -18.38 13.48
N LEU A 41 -11.59 -17.53 14.50
CA LEU A 41 -10.86 -16.28 14.69
C LEU A 41 -9.32 -16.42 14.62
N PRO A 42 -8.68 -17.44 15.24
CA PRO A 42 -7.23 -17.60 15.15
C PRO A 42 -6.76 -17.91 13.71
N MET A 43 -7.54 -18.70 12.97
CA MET A 43 -7.22 -19.03 11.58
C MET A 43 -7.33 -17.80 10.67
N ILE A 44 -8.41 -17.00 10.84
CA ILE A 44 -8.63 -15.77 10.07
C ILE A 44 -7.52 -14.75 10.35
N LEU A 45 -7.08 -14.62 11.61
CA LEU A 45 -5.94 -13.78 11.97
C LEU A 45 -4.66 -14.23 11.26
N ILE A 46 -4.32 -15.52 11.33
CA ILE A 46 -3.10 -16.04 10.68
C ILE A 46 -3.13 -15.78 9.18
N VAL A 47 -4.24 -16.11 8.51
CA VAL A 47 -4.40 -15.91 7.06
C VAL A 47 -4.30 -14.42 6.72
N GLY A 48 -5.01 -13.55 7.43
CA GLY A 48 -4.98 -12.10 7.16
C GLY A 48 -3.61 -11.47 7.37
N LEU A 49 -2.88 -11.90 8.41
CA LEU A 49 -1.51 -11.47 8.67
C LEU A 49 -0.55 -11.94 7.57
N LEU A 50 -0.63 -13.21 7.17
CA LEU A 50 0.19 -13.74 6.08
C LEU A 50 -0.11 -13.05 4.74
N SER A 51 -1.38 -12.85 4.42
CA SER A 51 -1.81 -12.12 3.22
C SER A 51 -1.26 -10.70 3.20
N THR A 52 -1.33 -9.98 4.32
CA THR A 52 -0.79 -8.61 4.43
C THR A 52 0.73 -8.57 4.27
N PHE A 53 1.44 -9.51 4.89
CA PHE A 53 2.88 -9.64 4.76
C PHE A 53 3.29 -9.87 3.30
N ILE A 54 2.68 -10.86 2.66
CA ILE A 54 2.96 -11.20 1.25
C ILE A 54 2.59 -10.04 0.34
N PHE A 55 1.42 -9.42 0.54
CA PHE A 55 0.96 -8.28 -0.25
C PHE A 55 1.93 -7.10 -0.18
N THR A 56 2.49 -6.82 0.99
CA THR A 56 3.49 -5.75 1.17
C THR A 56 4.75 -6.02 0.33
N LEU A 57 5.27 -7.25 0.37
CA LEU A 57 6.47 -7.63 -0.39
C LEU A 57 6.22 -7.63 -1.90
N VAL A 58 5.08 -8.17 -2.32
CA VAL A 58 4.66 -8.18 -3.73
C VAL A 58 4.46 -6.75 -4.24
N SER A 59 3.80 -5.88 -3.45
CA SER A 59 3.63 -4.47 -3.78
C SER A 59 4.97 -3.76 -3.99
N ALA A 60 5.97 -4.05 -3.15
CA ALA A 60 7.31 -3.51 -3.31
C ALA A 60 8.00 -3.98 -4.60
N LEU A 61 7.80 -5.23 -5.01
CA LEU A 61 8.31 -5.76 -6.28
C LEU A 61 7.61 -5.11 -7.48
N ILE A 62 6.30 -4.99 -7.43
CA ILE A 62 5.48 -4.36 -8.46
C ILE A 62 5.88 -2.88 -8.62
N ASN A 63 6.02 -2.14 -7.51
CA ASN A 63 6.47 -0.76 -7.54
C ASN A 63 7.86 -0.60 -8.15
N LYS A 64 8.80 -1.50 -7.82
CA LYS A 64 10.13 -1.54 -8.44
C LYS A 64 10.03 -1.76 -9.95
N LEU A 65 9.19 -2.69 -10.40
CA LEU A 65 8.95 -2.96 -11.82
C LEU A 65 8.38 -1.73 -12.53
N PHE A 66 7.39 -1.06 -11.95
CA PHE A 66 6.80 0.14 -12.53
C PHE A 66 7.77 1.33 -12.58
N ILE A 67 8.68 1.46 -11.62
CA ILE A 67 9.77 2.45 -11.72
C ILE A 67 10.67 2.13 -12.92
N TRP A 68 11.05 0.86 -13.09
CA TRP A 68 11.84 0.45 -14.25
C TRP A 68 11.12 0.76 -15.57
N LEU A 69 9.83 0.43 -15.68
CA LEU A 69 9.00 0.78 -16.84
C LEU A 69 8.95 2.30 -17.07
N SER A 70 8.85 3.08 -16.00
CA SER A 70 8.81 4.54 -16.07
C SER A 70 10.13 5.16 -16.54
N GLN A 71 11.23 4.42 -16.47
CA GLN A 71 12.57 4.84 -16.90
C GLN A 71 12.90 4.44 -18.35
N LEU A 72 12.04 3.65 -19.03
CA LEU A 72 12.30 3.22 -20.40
C LEU A 72 12.46 4.44 -21.34
N GLY A 73 13.55 4.45 -22.11
CA GLY A 73 13.87 5.54 -23.04
C GLY A 73 14.40 6.82 -22.38
N GLN A 74 14.77 6.78 -21.09
CA GLN A 74 15.47 7.88 -20.42
C GLN A 74 16.99 7.66 -20.44
N GLU A 75 17.76 8.72 -20.66
CA GLU A 75 19.22 8.69 -20.71
C GLU A 75 19.86 8.40 -19.34
N GLU A 76 19.19 8.79 -18.24
CA GLU A 76 19.66 8.60 -16.86
C GLU A 76 18.82 7.56 -16.10
N ALA A 77 18.96 6.28 -16.46
CA ALA A 77 18.28 5.20 -15.75
C ALA A 77 18.95 4.93 -14.38
N GLN A 78 18.22 5.22 -13.29
CA GLN A 78 18.69 5.01 -11.92
C GLN A 78 18.11 3.71 -11.35
N SER A 79 18.97 2.80 -10.88
CA SER A 79 18.52 1.51 -10.36
C SER A 79 17.93 1.63 -8.95
N VAL A 80 16.66 1.23 -8.81
CA VAL A 80 16.01 1.10 -7.50
C VAL A 80 16.17 -0.33 -6.99
N THR A 81 16.81 -0.50 -5.84
CA THR A 81 16.94 -1.82 -5.21
C THR A 81 15.62 -2.27 -4.58
N PHE A 82 15.46 -3.59 -4.38
CA PHE A 82 14.29 -4.10 -3.67
C PHE A 82 14.15 -3.50 -2.26
N MET A 83 15.24 -3.37 -1.51
CA MET A 83 15.22 -2.79 -0.17
C MET A 83 14.72 -1.34 -0.16
N THR A 84 15.15 -0.54 -1.15
CA THR A 84 14.71 0.85 -1.29
C THR A 84 13.22 0.92 -1.68
N SER A 85 12.79 0.04 -2.59
CA SER A 85 11.37 -0.07 -2.97
C SER A 85 10.49 -0.51 -1.81
N TRP A 86 10.92 -1.50 -1.02
CA TRP A 86 10.18 -2.00 0.14
C TRP A 86 10.04 -0.92 1.21
N TYR A 87 11.14 -0.26 1.56
CA TYR A 87 11.13 0.90 2.45
C TYR A 87 10.15 1.98 1.98
N ALA A 88 10.25 2.43 0.73
CA ALA A 88 9.37 3.47 0.22
C ALA A 88 7.90 3.02 0.15
N THR A 89 7.64 1.74 -0.16
CA THR A 89 6.28 1.17 -0.22
C THR A 89 5.63 1.20 1.15
N ILE A 90 6.29 0.66 2.19
CA ILE A 90 5.65 0.58 3.50
C ILE A 90 5.47 1.97 4.15
N VAL A 91 6.44 2.86 3.98
CA VAL A 91 6.36 4.23 4.52
C VAL A 91 5.26 5.04 3.82
N SER A 92 5.01 4.80 2.53
CA SER A 92 3.93 5.48 1.79
C SER A 92 2.54 4.89 2.04
N GLN A 93 2.44 3.61 2.43
CA GLN A 93 1.17 2.95 2.72
C GLN A 93 0.69 3.16 4.15
N LEU A 94 1.59 3.21 5.13
CA LEU A 94 1.25 3.33 6.56
C LEU A 94 0.30 4.49 6.89
N PRO A 95 0.53 5.73 6.40
CA PRO A 95 -0.40 6.84 6.69
C PRO A 95 -1.82 6.56 6.22
N VAL A 96 -1.97 5.97 5.03
CA VAL A 96 -3.27 5.61 4.46
C VAL A 96 -3.95 4.54 5.30
N MET A 97 -3.20 3.50 5.72
CA MET A 97 -3.74 2.45 6.59
C MET A 97 -4.22 3.00 7.94
N ILE A 98 -3.45 3.88 8.57
CA ILE A 98 -3.79 4.48 9.87
C ILE A 98 -5.06 5.34 9.76
N ILE A 99 -5.14 6.18 8.72
CA ILE A 99 -6.33 7.02 8.47
C ILE A 99 -7.55 6.13 8.24
N ASN A 100 -7.41 5.05 7.48
CA ASN A 100 -8.52 4.15 7.20
C ASN A 100 -9.05 3.46 8.47
N VAL A 101 -8.15 2.98 9.33
CA VAL A 101 -8.50 2.37 10.62
C VAL A 101 -9.23 3.37 11.52
N PHE A 102 -8.73 4.61 11.59
CA PHE A 102 -9.39 5.68 12.33
C PHE A 102 -10.81 5.92 11.81
N ALA A 103 -10.99 5.96 10.50
CA ALA A 103 -12.30 6.21 9.89
C ALA A 103 -13.29 5.05 10.08
N ILE A 104 -12.82 3.80 10.07
CA ILE A 104 -13.63 2.61 10.32
C ILE A 104 -14.02 2.52 11.81
N ILE A 105 -13.05 2.62 12.73
CA ILE A 105 -13.27 2.34 14.15
C ILE A 105 -13.86 3.53 14.89
N VAL A 106 -13.26 4.72 14.73
CA VAL A 106 -13.61 5.90 15.55
C VAL A 106 -14.84 6.59 14.99
N LEU A 107 -14.91 6.71 13.67
CA LEU A 107 -16.00 7.43 13.03
C LEU A 107 -17.15 6.49 12.60
N ASN A 108 -16.94 5.17 12.59
CA ASN A 108 -17.92 4.16 12.14
C ASN A 108 -18.49 4.49 10.74
N LEU A 109 -17.69 5.12 9.88
CA LEU A 109 -18.16 5.69 8.62
C LEU A 109 -18.11 4.72 7.44
N TYR A 110 -17.46 3.58 7.58
CA TYR A 110 -17.14 2.71 6.44
C TYR A 110 -17.95 1.42 6.49
N LYS A 111 -19.10 1.46 5.80
CA LYS A 111 -19.65 0.26 5.15
C LYS A 111 -18.74 -0.08 3.96
N ALA A 112 -18.57 -1.37 3.71
CA ALA A 112 -17.45 -2.00 3.01
C ALA A 112 -17.10 -1.56 1.56
N ASP A 113 -17.78 -0.58 0.95
CA ASP A 113 -17.69 -0.29 -0.49
C ASP A 113 -17.29 1.15 -0.86
N ASN A 114 -16.45 1.82 -0.06
CA ASN A 114 -15.99 3.17 -0.43
C ASN A 114 -14.82 3.13 -1.42
N GLY A 115 -15.12 2.81 -2.67
CA GLY A 115 -14.15 2.78 -3.76
C GLY A 115 -13.45 4.13 -4.02
N ILE A 116 -14.09 5.25 -3.68
CA ILE A 116 -13.48 6.59 -3.79
C ILE A 116 -12.31 6.72 -2.80
N ALA A 117 -12.49 6.27 -1.55
CA ALA A 117 -11.41 6.29 -0.55
C ALA A 117 -10.24 5.38 -0.96
N ALA A 118 -10.53 4.24 -1.57
CA ALA A 118 -9.50 3.35 -2.11
C ALA A 118 -8.69 4.01 -3.23
N ILE A 119 -9.36 4.72 -4.16
CA ILE A 119 -8.70 5.48 -5.22
C ILE A 119 -7.80 6.58 -4.64
N ILE A 120 -8.35 7.42 -3.76
CA ILE A 120 -7.59 8.52 -3.15
C ILE A 120 -6.39 7.97 -2.38
N GLY A 121 -6.58 6.92 -1.57
CA GLY A 121 -5.51 6.26 -0.83
C GLY A 121 -4.41 5.72 -1.74
N GLY A 122 -4.78 5.07 -2.85
CA GLY A 122 -3.83 4.55 -3.84
C GLY A 122 -3.00 5.67 -4.50
N VAL A 123 -3.66 6.75 -4.90
CA VAL A 123 -2.99 7.91 -5.52
C VAL A 123 -2.06 8.61 -4.53
N VAL A 124 -2.51 8.87 -3.30
CA VAL A 124 -1.69 9.49 -2.25
C VAL A 124 -0.48 8.62 -1.94
N SER A 125 -0.65 7.30 -1.83
CA SER A 125 0.45 6.35 -1.59
C SER A 125 1.46 6.37 -2.74
N ALA A 126 1.02 6.36 -4.00
CA ALA A 126 1.91 6.44 -5.18
C ALA A 126 2.71 7.76 -5.22
N ILE A 127 2.08 8.87 -4.86
CA ILE A 127 2.73 10.18 -4.77
C ILE A 127 3.80 10.14 -3.67
N LEU A 128 3.45 9.69 -2.46
CA LEU A 128 4.39 9.57 -1.34
C LEU A 128 5.56 8.65 -1.67
N PHE A 129 5.29 7.50 -2.29
CA PHE A 129 6.29 6.54 -2.73
C PHE A 129 7.36 7.19 -3.62
N THR A 130 6.92 7.89 -4.67
CA THR A 130 7.86 8.57 -5.59
C THR A 130 8.57 9.76 -4.96
N PHE A 131 7.92 10.49 -4.06
CA PHE A 131 8.59 11.55 -3.29
C PHE A 131 9.72 11.02 -2.44
N ILE A 132 9.53 9.88 -1.75
CA ILE A 132 10.57 9.23 -0.95
C ILE A 132 11.75 8.81 -1.83
N LEU A 133 11.49 8.20 -3.00
CA LEU A 133 12.55 7.79 -3.92
C LEU A 133 13.31 8.99 -4.49
N ARG A 134 12.61 10.07 -4.84
CA ARG A 134 13.23 11.28 -5.37
C ARG A 134 14.04 12.03 -4.32
N GLN A 135 13.55 12.10 -3.07
CA GLN A 135 14.30 12.69 -1.96
C GLN A 135 15.63 11.94 -1.71
N ASN A 136 15.66 10.65 -2.00
CA ASN A 136 16.86 9.82 -1.93
C ASN A 136 17.67 9.79 -3.24
N ASN A 137 17.38 10.69 -4.20
CA ASN A 137 18.02 10.78 -5.51
C ASN A 137 18.07 9.44 -6.27
N THR A 138 17.07 8.58 -6.06
CA THR A 138 17.00 7.24 -6.66
C THR A 138 16.13 7.23 -7.93
N ILE A 139 15.39 8.31 -8.18
CA ILE A 139 14.66 8.55 -9.44
C ILE A 139 14.72 10.03 -9.85
N THR A 140 14.58 10.29 -11.14
CA THR A 140 14.48 11.65 -11.71
C THR A 140 13.07 12.25 -11.59
N LYS A 141 12.94 13.57 -11.78
CA LYS A 141 11.63 14.24 -11.86
C LYS A 141 10.74 13.65 -12.95
N ARG A 142 11.34 13.33 -14.10
CA ARG A 142 10.65 12.73 -15.25
C ARG A 142 10.09 11.35 -14.90
N THR A 143 10.89 10.51 -14.25
CA THR A 143 10.45 9.19 -13.76
C THR A 143 9.29 9.30 -12.77
N GLN A 144 9.35 10.25 -11.83
CA GLN A 144 8.25 10.50 -10.89
C GLN A 144 6.93 10.81 -11.62
N ILE A 145 6.96 11.72 -12.59
CA ILE A 145 5.75 12.12 -13.33
C ILE A 145 5.16 10.93 -14.09
N ILE A 146 5.98 10.19 -14.83
CA ILE A 146 5.53 9.02 -15.61
C ILE A 146 4.93 7.95 -14.70
N TYR A 147 5.61 7.63 -13.59
CA TYR A 147 5.13 6.64 -12.63
C TYR A 147 3.78 7.06 -12.02
N VAL A 148 3.64 8.31 -11.60
CA VAL A 148 2.40 8.81 -11.00
C VAL A 148 1.24 8.71 -12.00
N ILE A 149 1.46 9.08 -13.27
CA ILE A 149 0.45 8.95 -14.32
C ILE A 149 0.02 7.49 -14.50
N ILE A 150 0.98 6.56 -14.61
CA ILE A 150 0.71 5.12 -14.74
C ILE A 150 -0.13 4.64 -13.56
N MET A 151 0.29 4.96 -12.33
CA MET A 151 -0.40 4.51 -11.12
C MET A 151 -1.80 5.11 -10.98
N VAL A 152 -2.01 6.38 -11.36
CA VAL A 152 -3.34 7.00 -11.36
C VAL A 152 -4.26 6.26 -12.34
N ILE A 153 -3.81 6.01 -13.57
CA ILE A 153 -4.60 5.30 -14.58
C ILE A 153 -4.92 3.88 -14.11
N LEU A 154 -3.93 3.14 -13.60
CA LEU A 154 -4.14 1.78 -13.08
C LEU A 154 -5.09 1.75 -11.89
N THR A 155 -4.95 2.69 -10.96
CA THR A 155 -5.82 2.77 -9.77
C THR A 155 -7.27 3.04 -10.19
N LEU A 156 -7.49 3.92 -11.16
CA LEU A 156 -8.81 4.19 -11.71
C LEU A 156 -9.38 2.97 -12.47
N ALA A 157 -8.56 2.31 -13.29
CA ALA A 157 -8.98 1.14 -14.07
C ALA A 157 -9.35 -0.06 -13.17
N LEU A 158 -8.59 -0.31 -12.10
CA LEU A 158 -8.86 -1.40 -11.16
C LEU A 158 -10.12 -1.13 -10.31
N ASN A 159 -10.44 0.14 -10.06
CA ASN A 159 -11.64 0.54 -9.33
C ASN A 159 -12.78 0.99 -10.25
N PHE A 160 -12.71 0.68 -11.54
CA PHE A 160 -13.64 1.19 -12.56
C PHE A 160 -15.11 0.77 -12.30
N LYS A 161 -15.35 -0.35 -11.60
CA LYS A 161 -16.69 -0.76 -11.17
C LYS A 161 -17.39 0.30 -10.32
N VAL A 162 -16.64 1.02 -9.49
CA VAL A 162 -17.12 2.10 -8.62
C VAL A 162 -17.68 3.28 -9.44
N PHE A 163 -17.17 3.53 -10.65
CA PHE A 163 -17.63 4.61 -11.52
C PHE A 163 -18.89 4.25 -12.33
N MET A 164 -19.17 2.97 -12.54
CA MET A 164 -20.35 2.52 -13.29
C MET A 164 -21.60 2.29 -12.43
N GLY A 165 -21.52 2.53 -11.11
CA GLY A 165 -22.67 2.40 -10.20
C GLY A 165 -23.23 0.98 -10.12
N GLN A 166 -22.39 -0.05 -10.36
CA GLN A 166 -22.72 -1.47 -10.24
C GLN A 166 -22.11 -2.07 -8.98
#